data_AF-A0A165NHU6-F1
#
_entry.id   AF-A0A165NHU6-F1
#
_cell.length_a   1.000
_cell.length_b   1.000
_cell.length_c   1.000
_cell.angle_alpha   90.00
_cell.angle_beta   90.00
_cell.angle_gamma   90.00
#
_symmetry.space_group_name_H-M   'P 1'
#
loop_
_entity.id
_entity.type
_entity.pdbx_description
1 polymer ?
#
loop_
_entity_poly.entity_id
_entity_poly.type
_entity_poly.pdbx_seq_one_letter_code
_entity_poly.pdbx_strand_id
1 'polypeptide(L)'
;LMLILDVVTRWCSSHQMIRRALEFRQAIDTYTQQDVNNLRDYRLSDAEWEAIGLVEKWLLLFRRATLEMSATKRPMLSTVHAIFRSLQQDLRTHLVGLPSDCEPKLREAILAAHRKLSDYYWKFDESLFYLWASMLDPRIGYDSLLDDCTDEHGMTEADLQLSRNKLQAYFDLHYRKPAESATTESTSSTTKTRWDTCDPIAWWVGRRAQFPQLSRMALDILSIPGIAVAVERIFSGGRDTVSLRRASLSPDTIRVLMIAKQVLR
;
A
#
# COMPACT_ATOMS: atom_id res chain seq x y z
N LEU A 1 -18.46 3.36 -25.10
CA LEU A 1 -17.53 3.94 -24.10
C LEU A 1 -18.23 3.98 -22.76
N MET A 2 -17.59 3.50 -21.69
CA MET A 2 -18.20 3.48 -20.34
C MET A 2 -17.73 4.70 -19.55
N LEU A 3 -18.66 5.54 -19.10
CA LEU A 3 -18.39 6.64 -18.19
C LEU A 3 -17.85 6.09 -16.86
N ILE A 4 -16.79 6.68 -16.34
CA ILE A 4 -16.26 6.37 -15.01
C ILE A 4 -16.63 7.53 -14.11
N LEU A 5 -17.53 7.27 -13.17
CA LEU A 5 -17.94 8.24 -12.17
C LEU A 5 -16.97 8.24 -10.99
N ASP A 6 -16.80 9.40 -10.38
CA ASP A 6 -16.21 9.46 -9.06
C ASP A 6 -17.18 8.85 -8.03
N VAL A 7 -16.69 7.91 -7.23
CA VAL A 7 -17.47 7.17 -6.24
C VAL A 7 -16.70 7.21 -4.93
N VAL A 8 -17.24 7.95 -3.96
CA VAL A 8 -16.61 8.20 -2.65
C VAL A 8 -16.15 6.92 -1.95
N THR A 9 -16.88 5.82 -2.12
CA THR A 9 -16.58 4.53 -1.49
C THR A 9 -15.63 3.64 -2.30
N ARG A 10 -15.26 4.02 -3.53
CA ARG A 10 -14.40 3.21 -4.41
C ARG A 10 -13.05 3.88 -4.57
N TRP A 11 -12.03 3.30 -3.96
CA TRP A 11 -10.67 3.83 -4.06
C TRP A 11 -10.21 3.98 -5.51
N CYS A 12 -9.48 5.07 -5.77
CA CYS A 12 -8.97 5.46 -7.09
C CYS A 12 -10.02 5.83 -8.15
N SER A 13 -11.32 5.98 -7.81
CA SER A 13 -12.35 6.41 -8.76
C SER A 13 -12.06 7.79 -9.35
N SER A 14 -11.67 8.76 -8.53
CA SER A 14 -11.38 10.14 -8.98
C SER A 14 -10.23 10.16 -9.99
N HIS A 15 -9.15 9.40 -9.74
CA HIS A 15 -8.06 9.22 -10.70
C HIS A 15 -8.57 8.64 -12.03
N GLN A 16 -9.37 7.58 -11.98
CA GLN A 16 -9.86 6.91 -13.19
C GLN A 16 -10.81 7.81 -14.00
N MET A 17 -11.66 8.58 -13.31
CA MET A 17 -12.54 9.58 -13.92
C MET A 17 -11.71 10.68 -14.60
N ILE A 18 -10.77 11.29 -13.88
CA ILE A 18 -9.92 12.38 -14.39
C ILE A 18 -9.09 11.92 -15.58
N ARG A 19 -8.43 10.76 -15.47
CA ARG A 19 -7.66 10.19 -16.57
C ARG A 19 -8.52 9.96 -17.80
N ARG A 20 -9.75 9.48 -17.62
CA ARG A 20 -10.71 9.32 -18.71
C ARG A 20 -11.13 10.67 -19.29
N ALA A 21 -11.35 11.70 -18.46
CA ALA A 21 -11.67 13.03 -18.96
C ALA A 21 -10.53 13.59 -19.83
N LEU A 22 -9.27 13.42 -19.42
CA LEU A 22 -8.10 13.80 -20.20
C LEU A 22 -8.01 13.04 -21.54
N GLU A 23 -8.28 11.73 -21.56
CA GLU A 23 -8.36 10.92 -22.78
C GLU A 23 -9.41 11.44 -23.78
N PHE A 24 -10.48 12.09 -23.28
CA PHE A 24 -11.60 12.60 -24.07
C PHE A 24 -11.67 14.13 -24.14
N ARG A 25 -10.59 14.85 -23.79
CA ARG A 25 -10.56 16.33 -23.77
C ARG A 25 -11.20 16.95 -25.01
N GLN A 26 -10.73 16.57 -26.21
CA GLN A 26 -11.25 17.11 -27.47
C GLN A 26 -12.75 16.87 -27.67
N ALA A 27 -13.24 15.68 -27.30
CA ALA A 27 -14.66 15.34 -27.41
C ALA A 27 -15.51 16.14 -26.41
N ILE A 28 -15.02 16.32 -25.18
CA ILE A 28 -15.66 17.12 -24.13
C ILE A 28 -15.72 18.59 -24.54
N ASP A 29 -14.62 19.15 -25.05
CA ASP A 29 -14.55 20.53 -25.51
C ASP A 29 -15.50 20.77 -26.69
N THR A 30 -15.55 19.84 -27.66
CA THR A 30 -16.45 19.94 -28.81
C THR A 30 -17.92 19.91 -28.36
N TYR A 31 -18.26 18.99 -27.45
CA TYR A 31 -19.63 18.80 -26.98
C TYR A 31 -20.13 19.99 -26.14
N THR A 32 -19.29 20.53 -25.25
CA THR A 32 -19.62 21.73 -24.46
C THR A 32 -19.71 23.00 -25.32
N GLN A 33 -18.93 23.09 -26.41
CA GLN A 33 -19.02 24.20 -27.36
C GLN A 33 -20.31 24.22 -28.19
N GLN A 34 -20.87 23.04 -28.50
CA GLN A 34 -22.15 22.92 -29.21
C GLN A 34 -23.34 23.38 -28.35
N ASP A 35 -23.12 23.61 -27.05
CA ASP A 35 -24.12 24.06 -26.08
C ASP A 35 -25.36 23.16 -25.99
N VAL A 36 -25.17 21.87 -26.30
CA VAL A 36 -26.23 20.87 -26.13
C VAL A 36 -26.53 20.76 -24.64
N ASN A 37 -27.78 21.03 -24.25
CA ASN A 37 -28.25 21.04 -22.85
C ASN A 37 -27.68 22.16 -21.96
N ASN A 38 -27.34 23.33 -22.51
CA ASN A 38 -26.80 24.49 -21.75
C ASN A 38 -25.48 24.16 -21.03
N LEU A 39 -24.62 23.37 -21.66
CA LEU A 39 -23.36 22.91 -21.07
C LEU A 39 -22.18 23.84 -21.35
N ARG A 40 -22.38 24.94 -22.09
CA ARG A 40 -21.32 25.88 -22.43
C ARG A 40 -20.65 26.51 -21.22
N ASP A 41 -21.38 26.71 -20.13
CA ASP A 41 -20.86 27.26 -18.87
C ASP A 41 -19.90 26.30 -18.14
N TYR A 42 -19.91 25.01 -18.50
CA TYR A 42 -19.00 23.98 -17.95
C TYR A 42 -17.78 23.73 -18.82
N ARG A 43 -17.55 24.55 -19.85
CA ARG A 43 -16.36 24.45 -20.68
C ARG A 43 -15.13 24.77 -19.85
N LEU A 44 -14.17 23.85 -19.87
CA LEU A 44 -12.89 24.03 -19.23
C LEU A 44 -11.94 24.82 -20.13
N SER A 45 -11.20 25.73 -19.53
CA SER A 45 -10.08 26.43 -20.15
C SER A 45 -8.86 25.50 -20.27
N ASP A 46 -7.90 25.89 -21.11
CA ASP A 46 -6.65 25.14 -21.23
C ASP A 46 -5.89 25.09 -19.90
N ALA A 47 -5.91 26.17 -19.12
CA ALA A 47 -5.30 26.22 -17.79
C ALA A 47 -5.95 25.22 -16.80
N GLU A 48 -7.27 25.07 -16.83
CA GLU A 48 -7.98 24.07 -16.02
C GLU A 48 -7.65 22.64 -16.47
N TRP A 49 -7.54 22.40 -17.78
CA TRP A 49 -7.09 21.11 -18.29
C TRP A 49 -5.66 20.75 -17.85
N GLU A 50 -4.74 21.72 -17.85
CA GLU A 50 -3.38 21.51 -17.33
C GLU A 50 -3.39 21.24 -15.81
N ALA A 51 -4.23 21.97 -15.04
CA ALA A 51 -4.42 21.73 -13.61
C ALA A 51 -4.95 20.30 -13.35
N ILE A 52 -5.93 19.85 -14.13
CA ILE A 52 -6.46 18.48 -14.08
C ILE A 52 -5.35 17.46 -14.39
N GLY A 53 -4.49 17.74 -15.36
CA GLY A 53 -3.33 16.91 -15.69
C GLY A 53 -2.31 16.80 -14.54
N LEU A 54 -2.10 17.87 -13.77
CA LEU A 54 -1.26 17.83 -12.57
C LEU A 54 -1.88 16.97 -11.47
N VAL A 55 -3.17 17.17 -11.19
CA VAL A 55 -3.90 16.40 -10.18
C VAL A 55 -3.95 14.91 -10.55
N GLU A 56 -4.11 14.56 -11.83
CA GLU A 56 -4.04 13.17 -12.30
C GLU A 56 -2.73 12.50 -11.90
N LYS A 57 -1.60 13.18 -12.13
CA LYS A 57 -0.26 12.67 -11.80
C LYS A 57 -0.13 12.44 -10.30
N TRP A 58 -0.63 13.34 -9.46
CA TRP A 58 -0.60 13.16 -8.00
C TRP A 58 -1.44 11.97 -7.56
N LEU A 59 -2.67 11.86 -8.06
CA LEU A 59 -3.57 10.75 -7.75
C LEU A 59 -3.04 9.41 -8.28
N LEU A 60 -2.25 9.42 -9.36
CA LEU A 60 -1.61 8.23 -9.91
C LEU A 60 -0.61 7.62 -8.92
N LEU A 61 0.09 8.44 -8.13
CA LEU A 61 1.01 7.96 -7.09
C LEU A 61 0.26 7.10 -6.07
N PHE A 62 -0.85 7.62 -5.53
CA PHE A 62 -1.69 6.89 -4.58
C PHE A 62 -2.31 5.64 -5.20
N ARG A 63 -2.71 5.69 -6.47
CA ARG A 63 -3.23 4.52 -7.18
C ARG A 63 -2.17 3.44 -7.33
N ARG A 64 -0.93 3.80 -7.69
CA ARG A 64 0.19 2.85 -7.81
C ARG A 64 0.49 2.20 -6.47
N ALA A 65 0.64 2.99 -5.41
CA ALA A 65 0.84 2.50 -4.05
C ALA A 65 -0.29 1.54 -3.62
N THR A 66 -1.55 1.93 -3.83
CA THR A 66 -2.72 1.09 -3.50
C THR A 66 -2.71 -0.23 -4.26
N LEU A 67 -2.44 -0.21 -5.57
CA LEU A 67 -2.38 -1.42 -6.39
C LEU A 67 -1.26 -2.34 -5.93
N GLU A 68 -0.08 -1.78 -5.65
CA GLU A 68 1.07 -2.51 -5.18
C GLU A 68 0.80 -3.21 -3.85
N MET A 69 0.30 -2.47 -2.87
CA MET A 69 -0.03 -2.95 -1.52
C MET A 69 -1.21 -3.94 -1.51
N SER A 70 -2.07 -3.90 -2.52
CA SER A 70 -3.19 -4.85 -2.66
C SER A 70 -2.78 -6.24 -3.15
N ALA A 71 -1.49 -6.46 -3.45
CA ALA A 71 -0.99 -7.75 -3.87
C ALA A 71 -1.12 -8.79 -2.74
N THR A 72 -1.66 -9.97 -3.07
CA THR A 72 -1.90 -11.06 -2.11
C THR A 72 -0.98 -12.27 -2.29
N LYS A 73 -0.27 -12.35 -3.41
CA LYS A 73 0.60 -13.48 -3.76
C LYS A 73 2.06 -13.31 -3.31
N ARG A 74 2.37 -12.19 -2.66
CA ARG A 74 3.71 -11.85 -2.17
C ARG A 74 3.59 -11.14 -0.83
N PRO A 75 4.58 -11.28 0.08
CA PRO A 75 4.59 -10.56 1.34
C PRO A 75 4.62 -9.05 1.07
N MET A 76 3.65 -8.33 1.63
CA MET A 76 3.51 -6.88 1.46
C MET A 76 3.84 -6.10 2.72
N LEU A 77 3.66 -6.68 3.91
CA LEU A 77 3.79 -5.97 5.18
C LEU A 77 5.16 -5.28 5.34
N SER A 78 6.24 -5.99 4.98
CA SER A 78 7.62 -5.49 5.04
C SER A 78 7.92 -4.33 4.09
N THR A 79 7.12 -4.15 3.03
CA THR A 79 7.36 -3.11 2.02
C THR A 79 6.52 -1.86 2.24
N VAL A 80 5.52 -1.90 3.12
CA VAL A 80 4.58 -0.79 3.30
C VAL A 80 5.30 0.50 3.71
N HIS A 81 6.23 0.41 4.66
CA HIS A 81 7.00 1.57 5.13
C HIS A 81 7.75 2.25 3.98
N ALA A 82 8.42 1.46 3.13
CA ALA A 82 9.12 1.98 1.96
C ALA A 82 8.17 2.65 0.95
N ILE A 83 7.00 2.06 0.71
CA ILE A 83 5.97 2.64 -0.19
C ILE A 83 5.48 3.98 0.35
N PHE A 84 5.22 4.09 1.66
CA PHE A 84 4.79 5.35 2.28
C PHE A 84 5.87 6.44 2.17
N ARG A 85 7.13 6.12 2.45
CA ARG A 85 8.25 7.06 2.30
C ARG A 85 8.42 7.51 0.85
N SER A 86 8.34 6.58 -0.11
CA SER A 86 8.37 6.92 -1.55
C SER A 86 7.25 7.89 -1.90
N LEU A 87 6.03 7.65 -1.42
CA LEU A 87 4.88 8.50 -1.69
C LEU A 87 5.03 9.90 -1.09
N GLN A 88 5.57 10.02 0.13
CA GLN A 88 5.89 11.32 0.74
C GLN A 88 6.93 12.08 -0.10
N GLN A 89 8.00 11.40 -0.52
CA GLN A 89 9.06 11.99 -1.34
C GLN A 89 8.56 12.40 -2.72
N ASP A 90 7.69 11.61 -3.35
CA ASP A 90 7.09 11.92 -4.65
C ASP A 90 6.19 13.16 -4.56
N LEU A 91 5.33 13.24 -3.53
CA LEU A 91 4.49 14.42 -3.29
C LEU A 91 5.33 15.67 -3.02
N ARG A 92 6.41 15.54 -2.24
CA ARG A 92 7.35 16.63 -2.00
C ARG A 92 8.02 17.09 -3.28
N THR A 93 8.46 16.16 -4.13
CA THR A 93 9.04 16.46 -5.45
C THR A 93 8.04 17.22 -6.32
N HIS A 94 6.79 16.77 -6.38
CA HIS A 94 5.75 17.46 -7.12
C HIS A 94 5.41 18.85 -6.57
N LEU A 95 5.42 19.02 -5.24
CA LEU A 95 5.19 20.31 -4.59
C LEU A 95 6.30 21.32 -4.91
N VAL A 96 7.57 20.88 -4.87
CA VAL A 96 8.72 21.73 -5.21
C VAL A 96 8.74 22.05 -6.71
N GLY A 97 8.33 21.10 -7.56
CA GLY A 97 8.25 21.28 -9.01
C GLY A 97 7.04 22.07 -9.52
N LEU A 98 6.18 22.59 -8.64
CA LEU A 98 5.04 23.42 -9.05
C LEU A 98 5.51 24.75 -9.64
N PRO A 99 4.93 25.21 -10.78
CA PRO A 99 5.20 26.53 -11.33
C PRO A 99 4.93 27.66 -10.32
N SER A 100 5.66 28.78 -10.42
CA SER A 100 5.49 29.94 -9.53
C SER A 100 4.14 30.64 -9.72
N ASP A 101 3.60 30.57 -10.94
CA ASP A 101 2.31 31.11 -11.39
C ASP A 101 1.15 30.12 -11.20
N CYS A 102 1.41 28.96 -10.60
CA CYS A 102 0.40 27.94 -10.32
C CYS A 102 -0.72 28.48 -9.41
N GLU A 103 -1.97 28.08 -9.68
CA GLU A 103 -3.13 28.47 -8.88
C GLU A 103 -2.90 28.13 -7.39
N PRO A 104 -3.15 29.06 -6.45
CA PRO A 104 -2.91 28.84 -5.02
C PRO A 104 -3.57 27.57 -4.47
N LYS A 105 -4.78 27.25 -4.97
CA LYS A 105 -5.52 26.04 -4.58
C LYS A 105 -4.78 24.74 -4.90
N LEU A 106 -4.02 24.69 -5.99
CA LEU A 106 -3.23 23.50 -6.35
C LEU A 106 -2.09 23.28 -5.37
N ARG A 107 -1.41 24.37 -4.96
CA ARG A 107 -0.36 24.34 -3.95
C ARG A 107 -0.93 23.90 -2.59
N GLU A 108 -2.08 24.45 -2.19
CA GLU A 108 -2.79 24.06 -0.98
C GLU A 108 -3.22 22.59 -1.02
N ALA A 109 -3.73 22.12 -2.17
CA ALA A 109 -4.21 20.75 -2.34
C ALA A 109 -3.08 19.72 -2.18
N ILE A 110 -1.92 19.93 -2.82
CA ILE A 110 -0.79 19.00 -2.67
C ILE A 110 -0.16 19.08 -1.26
N LEU A 111 -0.12 20.26 -0.64
CA LEU A 111 0.28 20.41 0.76
C LEU A 111 -0.67 19.65 1.70
N ALA A 112 -1.98 19.75 1.47
CA ALA A 112 -2.97 19.00 2.22
C ALA A 112 -2.82 17.49 2.02
N ALA A 113 -2.54 17.03 0.79
CA ALA A 113 -2.27 15.63 0.50
C ALA A 113 -1.02 15.12 1.24
N HIS A 114 0.07 15.89 1.21
CA HIS A 114 1.31 15.55 1.92
C HIS A 114 1.08 15.50 3.44
N ARG A 115 0.43 16.51 4.03
CA ARG A 115 0.10 16.53 5.47
C ARG A 115 -0.76 15.34 5.85
N LYS A 116 -1.80 15.05 5.06
CA LYS A 116 -2.68 13.92 5.33
C LYS A 116 -1.94 12.59 5.28
N LEU A 117 -0.99 12.45 4.36
CA LEU A 117 -0.15 11.26 4.29
C LEU A 117 0.77 11.15 5.52
N SER A 118 1.35 12.25 5.98
CA SER A 118 2.12 12.27 7.24
C SER A 118 1.29 11.87 8.46
N ASP A 119 0.02 12.28 8.56
CA ASP A 119 -0.86 11.83 9.64
C ASP A 119 -1.04 10.31 9.67
N TYR A 120 -1.16 9.68 8.49
CA TYR A 120 -1.29 8.22 8.37
C TYR A 120 0.03 7.48 8.56
N TYR A 121 1.16 8.12 8.25
CA TYR A 121 2.48 7.60 8.53
C TYR A 121 2.66 7.36 10.04
N TRP A 122 2.26 8.31 10.89
CA TRP A 122 2.33 8.12 12.34
C TRP A 122 1.43 7.01 12.86
N LYS A 123 0.23 6.84 12.27
CA LYS A 123 -0.67 5.72 12.62
C LYS A 123 -0.10 4.36 12.23
N PHE A 124 0.68 4.33 11.16
CA PHE A 124 1.37 3.12 10.73
C PHE A 124 2.43 2.70 11.76
N ASP A 125 3.16 3.67 12.33
CA ASP A 125 4.16 3.45 13.38
C ASP A 125 3.58 2.95 14.71
N GLU A 126 2.26 3.05 14.92
CA GLU A 126 1.60 2.45 16.10
C GLU A 126 1.71 0.91 16.11
N SER A 127 1.83 0.28 14.93
CA SER A 127 1.93 -1.17 14.81
C SER A 127 3.37 -1.61 14.57
N LEU A 128 3.92 -2.33 15.54
CA LEU A 128 5.28 -2.87 15.48
C LEU A 128 5.48 -3.86 14.34
N PHE A 129 4.41 -4.53 13.89
CA PHE A 129 4.48 -5.61 12.90
C PHE A 129 5.07 -5.17 11.58
N TYR A 130 4.83 -3.94 11.13
CA TYR A 130 5.39 -3.47 9.87
C TYR A 130 6.91 -3.36 9.91
N LEU A 131 7.43 -2.83 11.01
CA LEU A 131 8.87 -2.68 11.21
C LEU A 131 9.52 -4.05 11.46
N TRP A 132 8.86 -4.93 12.22
CA TRP A 132 9.30 -6.31 12.41
C TRP A 132 9.34 -7.10 11.10
N ALA A 133 8.32 -6.97 10.26
CA ALA A 133 8.29 -7.58 8.94
C ALA A 133 9.46 -7.08 8.08
N SER A 134 9.75 -5.78 8.14
CA SER A 134 10.88 -5.17 7.42
C SER A 134 12.23 -5.71 7.91
N MET A 135 12.42 -5.87 9.22
CA MET A 135 13.64 -6.47 9.81
C MET A 135 13.83 -7.93 9.41
N LEU A 136 12.73 -8.68 9.28
CA LEU A 136 12.74 -10.10 8.91
C LEU A 136 12.77 -10.32 7.40
N ASP A 137 12.64 -9.27 6.59
CA ASP A 137 12.71 -9.38 5.14
C ASP A 137 14.18 -9.37 4.67
N PRO A 138 14.69 -10.42 4.04
CA PRO A 138 16.08 -10.52 3.59
C PRO A 138 16.48 -9.49 2.50
N ARG A 139 15.51 -8.79 1.92
CA ARG A 139 15.74 -7.70 0.95
C ARG A 139 15.98 -6.35 1.64
N ILE A 140 15.49 -6.22 2.88
CA ILE A 140 15.54 -4.98 3.67
C ILE A 140 16.53 -5.19 4.82
N GLY A 141 16.14 -5.99 5.82
CA GLY A 141 16.97 -6.30 6.98
C GLY A 141 17.17 -5.10 7.91
N TYR A 142 17.68 -5.39 9.11
CA TYR A 142 17.93 -4.37 10.14
C TYR A 142 18.94 -3.31 9.69
N ASP A 143 20.05 -3.74 9.09
CA ASP A 143 21.14 -2.82 8.72
C ASP A 143 20.69 -1.79 7.68
N SER A 144 19.86 -2.18 6.70
CA SER A 144 19.35 -1.21 5.72
C SER A 144 18.34 -0.24 6.33
N LEU A 145 17.58 -0.68 7.35
CA LEU A 145 16.68 0.22 8.06
C LEU A 145 17.47 1.22 8.91
N LEU A 146 18.60 0.78 9.47
CA LEU A 146 19.51 1.61 10.23
C LEU A 146 20.18 2.65 9.33
N ASP A 147 20.62 2.26 8.13
CA ASP A 147 21.16 3.18 7.12
C ASP A 147 20.14 4.29 6.73
N ASP A 148 18.85 3.98 6.80
CA ASP A 148 17.77 4.90 6.44
C ASP A 148 17.24 5.76 7.62
N CYS A 149 17.76 5.58 8.84
CA CYS A 149 17.37 6.41 9.98
C CYS A 149 17.78 7.88 9.75
N THR A 150 16.90 8.82 10.08
CA THR A 150 17.16 10.27 9.91
C THR A 150 16.90 11.02 11.21
N ASP A 151 17.70 12.06 11.47
CA ASP A 151 17.68 12.79 12.75
C ASP A 151 16.53 13.79 12.88
N GLU A 152 15.96 14.25 11.75
CA GLU A 152 15.13 15.45 11.80
C GLU A 152 13.62 15.15 11.83
N HIS A 153 13.11 14.13 11.14
CA HIS A 153 11.65 13.94 10.97
C HIS A 153 11.23 12.47 10.72
N GLY A 154 12.08 11.49 11.04
CA GLY A 154 11.86 10.07 10.75
C GLY A 154 12.09 9.14 11.94
N MET A 155 12.10 7.84 11.67
CA MET A 155 12.45 6.82 12.66
C MET A 155 13.92 7.00 13.09
N THR A 156 14.14 7.23 14.38
CA THR A 156 15.50 7.35 14.92
C THR A 156 16.15 5.98 15.09
N GLU A 157 17.48 5.95 15.22
CA GLU A 157 18.18 4.71 15.57
C GLU A 157 17.68 4.14 16.91
N ALA A 158 17.37 4.99 17.88
CA ALA A 158 16.85 4.57 19.18
C ALA A 158 15.48 3.89 19.05
N ASP A 159 14.59 4.41 18.20
CA ASP A 159 13.28 3.80 17.94
C ASP A 159 13.42 2.43 17.25
N LEU A 160 14.34 2.33 16.29
CA LEU A 160 14.63 1.09 15.57
C LEU A 160 15.19 0.02 16.52
N GLN A 161 16.13 0.39 17.40
CA GLN A 161 16.67 -0.49 18.42
C GLN A 161 15.59 -0.93 19.42
N LEU A 162 14.74 0.00 19.87
CA LEU A 162 13.61 -0.33 20.75
C LEU A 162 12.67 -1.35 20.09
N SER A 163 12.35 -1.17 18.81
CA SER A 163 11.51 -2.10 18.07
C SER A 163 12.16 -3.48 17.93
N ARG A 164 13.47 -3.55 17.68
CA ARG A 164 14.24 -4.80 17.65
C ARG A 164 14.19 -5.53 19.00
N ASN A 165 14.33 -4.81 20.10
CA ASN A 165 14.23 -5.39 21.44
C ASN A 165 12.83 -5.96 21.71
N LYS A 166 11.77 -5.26 21.26
CA LYS A 166 10.40 -5.76 21.36
C LYS A 166 10.17 -7.00 20.49
N LEU A 167 10.75 -7.06 19.28
CA LEU A 167 10.72 -8.25 18.42
C LEU A 167 11.39 -9.45 19.10
N GLN A 168 12.55 -9.22 19.71
CA GLN A 168 13.26 -10.26 20.46
C GLN A 168 12.44 -10.77 21.65
N ALA A 169 11.85 -9.87 22.43
CA ALA A 169 10.96 -10.25 23.53
C ALA A 169 9.73 -11.04 23.05
N TYR A 170 9.16 -10.65 21.92
CA TYR A 170 8.05 -11.37 21.30
C TYR A 170 8.47 -12.79 20.85
N PHE A 171 9.65 -12.93 20.26
CA PHE A 171 10.23 -14.23 19.91
C PHE A 171 10.42 -15.12 21.14
N ASP A 172 11.03 -14.58 22.19
CA ASP A 172 11.33 -15.31 23.43
C ASP A 172 10.04 -15.76 24.15
N LEU A 173 8.97 -14.97 24.06
CA LEU A 173 7.68 -15.30 24.69
C LEU A 173 6.88 -16.36 23.93
N HIS A 174 6.90 -16.34 22.59
CA HIS A 174 5.96 -17.12 21.78
C HIS A 174 6.59 -18.28 21.00
N TYR A 175 7.88 -18.20 20.67
CA TYR A 175 8.53 -19.14 19.74
C TYR A 175 9.73 -19.88 20.36
N ARG A 176 10.35 -19.30 21.39
CA ARG A 176 11.48 -19.95 22.06
C ARG A 176 11.03 -21.22 22.77
N LYS A 177 11.69 -22.33 22.43
CA LYS A 177 11.50 -23.60 23.15
C LYS A 177 12.31 -23.61 24.45
N PRO A 178 11.80 -24.22 25.53
CA PRO A 178 12.62 -24.63 26.66
C PRO A 178 13.76 -25.55 26.18
N ALA A 179 14.96 -25.36 26.72
CA ALA A 179 16.22 -25.83 26.17
C ALA A 179 16.33 -27.36 26.03
N GLU A 180 16.11 -27.86 24.82
CA GLU A 180 16.81 -29.03 24.28
C GLU A 180 17.33 -28.62 22.90
N SER A 181 18.66 -28.69 22.70
CA SER A 181 19.44 -28.22 21.55
C SER A 181 19.53 -26.69 21.36
N ALA A 182 20.30 -26.03 22.23
CA ALA A 182 20.84 -24.69 21.98
C ALA A 182 21.93 -24.78 20.89
N THR A 183 21.53 -24.68 19.62
CA THR A 183 22.42 -24.08 18.62
C THR A 183 22.16 -22.60 18.71
N THR A 184 23.14 -21.83 19.20
CA THR A 184 23.08 -20.37 19.19
C THR A 184 22.80 -19.93 17.76
N GLU A 185 21.57 -19.51 17.47
CA GLU A 185 21.19 -18.88 16.21
C GLU A 185 21.84 -17.50 16.18
N SER A 186 23.17 -17.47 15.98
CA SER A 186 23.90 -16.23 15.75
C SER A 186 23.45 -15.72 14.39
N THR A 187 22.87 -14.51 14.39
CA THR A 187 22.61 -13.68 13.21
C THR A 187 23.90 -13.48 12.42
N SER A 188 24.19 -14.39 11.48
CA SER A 188 25.24 -14.17 10.49
C SER A 188 24.74 -13.08 9.53
N SER A 189 25.56 -12.05 9.32
CA SER A 189 25.29 -10.93 8.41
C SER A 189 24.65 -11.39 7.10
N THR A 190 23.38 -11.03 6.92
CA THR A 190 22.62 -11.31 5.71
C THR A 190 23.22 -10.48 4.58
N THR A 191 23.91 -11.13 3.64
CA THR A 191 24.29 -10.50 2.37
C THR A 191 22.99 -10.01 1.70
N LYS A 192 22.85 -8.70 1.47
CA LYS A 192 21.63 -8.08 0.89
C LYS A 192 21.22 -8.87 -0.36
N THR A 193 20.07 -9.53 -0.31
CA THR A 193 19.58 -10.33 -1.45
C THR A 193 18.85 -9.40 -2.41
N ARG A 194 19.06 -9.56 -3.73
CA ARG A 194 18.42 -8.70 -4.74
C ARG A 194 16.90 -8.81 -4.71
N TRP A 195 16.23 -7.66 -4.89
CA TRP A 195 14.77 -7.55 -4.92
C TRP A 195 14.10 -8.42 -5.99
N ASP A 196 14.74 -8.54 -7.16
CA ASP A 196 14.18 -9.26 -8.32
C ASP A 196 14.19 -10.79 -8.17
N THR A 197 15.01 -11.31 -7.25
CA THR A 197 15.30 -12.75 -7.14
C THR A 197 14.99 -13.33 -5.77
N CYS A 198 14.53 -12.50 -4.82
CA CYS A 198 14.29 -12.92 -3.44
C CYS A 198 12.80 -12.86 -3.11
N ASP A 199 12.19 -14.04 -2.93
CA ASP A 199 10.91 -14.16 -2.22
C ASP A 199 11.21 -14.36 -0.73
N PRO A 200 10.84 -13.42 0.16
CA PRO A 200 11.06 -13.54 1.60
C PRO A 200 10.47 -14.82 2.20
N ILE A 201 9.31 -15.27 1.70
CA ILE A 201 8.65 -16.47 2.19
C ILE A 201 9.48 -17.70 1.81
N ALA A 202 9.85 -17.83 0.53
CA ALA A 202 10.69 -18.93 0.06
C ALA A 202 12.06 -18.95 0.77
N TRP A 203 12.64 -17.76 1.04
CA TRP A 203 13.91 -17.62 1.76
C TRP A 203 13.83 -18.22 3.17
N TRP A 204 12.79 -17.88 3.94
CA TRP A 204 12.59 -18.43 5.28
C TRP A 204 12.23 -19.91 5.28
N VAL A 205 11.45 -20.37 4.29
CA VAL A 205 11.16 -21.80 4.10
C VAL A 205 12.43 -22.61 3.89
N GLY A 206 13.34 -22.12 3.03
CA GLY A 206 14.62 -22.78 2.76
C GLY A 206 15.55 -22.87 3.97
N ARG A 207 15.35 -22.03 4.98
CA ARG A 207 16.19 -21.97 6.20
C ARG A 207 15.52 -22.54 7.45
N ARG A 208 14.39 -23.24 7.32
CA ARG A 208 13.71 -23.87 8.47
C ARG A 208 14.59 -24.83 9.26
N ALA A 209 15.52 -25.53 8.61
CA ALA A 209 16.45 -26.42 9.30
C ALA A 209 17.52 -25.64 10.09
N GLN A 210 17.95 -24.48 9.59
CA GLN A 210 18.95 -23.63 10.23
C GLN A 210 18.36 -22.79 11.37
N PHE A 211 17.13 -22.31 11.18
CA PHE A 211 16.45 -21.37 12.08
C PHE A 211 15.02 -21.86 12.39
N PRO A 212 14.83 -23.00 13.08
CA PRO A 212 13.54 -23.66 13.21
C PRO A 212 12.47 -22.86 13.93
N GLN A 213 12.83 -22.02 14.90
CA GLN A 213 11.85 -21.17 15.59
C GLN A 213 11.75 -19.79 14.94
N LEU A 214 12.88 -19.18 14.57
CA LEU A 214 12.89 -17.85 13.97
C LEU A 214 12.19 -17.84 12.60
N SER A 215 12.36 -18.89 11.78
CA SER A 215 11.64 -19.02 10.52
C SER A 215 10.12 -19.13 10.69
N ARG A 216 9.62 -19.69 11.80
CA ARG A 216 8.18 -19.74 12.08
C ARG A 216 7.63 -18.35 12.34
N MET A 217 8.25 -17.61 13.27
CA MET A 217 7.87 -16.22 13.56
C MET A 217 7.93 -15.34 12.31
N ALA A 218 9.01 -15.46 11.53
CA ALA A 218 9.16 -14.70 10.31
C ALA A 218 8.06 -15.00 9.29
N LEU A 219 7.71 -16.27 9.09
CA LEU A 219 6.63 -16.66 8.19
C LEU A 219 5.27 -16.16 8.70
N ASP A 220 5.01 -16.22 10.01
CA ASP A 220 3.75 -15.74 10.59
C ASP A 220 3.59 -14.23 10.42
N ILE A 221 4.65 -13.45 10.66
CA ILE A 221 4.64 -11.99 10.49
C ILE A 221 4.58 -11.58 9.01
N LEU A 222 5.41 -12.20 8.14
CA LEU A 222 5.47 -11.84 6.71
C LEU A 222 4.20 -12.23 5.94
N SER A 223 3.40 -13.15 6.47
CA SER A 223 2.12 -13.57 5.88
C SER A 223 0.98 -12.58 6.17
N ILE A 224 1.18 -11.60 7.04
CA ILE A 224 0.21 -10.54 7.29
C ILE A 224 0.07 -9.70 6.01
N PRO A 225 -1.17 -9.44 5.53
CA PRO A 225 -1.37 -8.60 4.35
C PRO A 225 -1.01 -7.15 4.66
N GLY A 226 -0.46 -6.44 3.65
CA GLY A 226 -0.08 -5.03 3.81
C GLY A 226 -1.27 -4.08 4.02
N ILE A 227 -2.43 -4.39 3.44
CA ILE A 227 -3.70 -3.64 3.58
C ILE A 227 -4.93 -4.56 3.47
N ALA A 228 -6.07 -4.07 3.98
CA ALA A 228 -7.35 -4.78 3.97
C ALA A 228 -8.01 -4.90 2.57
N VAL A 229 -7.49 -4.25 1.53
CA VAL A 229 -8.10 -4.21 0.17
C VAL A 229 -8.33 -5.60 -0.41
N ALA A 230 -7.46 -6.56 -0.11
CA ALA A 230 -7.64 -7.95 -0.54
C ALA A 230 -8.94 -8.55 0.01
N VAL A 231 -9.20 -8.33 1.29
CA VAL A 231 -10.38 -8.81 2.01
C VAL A 231 -11.63 -8.08 1.50
N GLU A 232 -11.56 -6.76 1.32
CA GLU A 232 -12.65 -5.97 0.72
C GLU A 232 -12.99 -6.40 -0.71
N ARG A 233 -11.99 -6.81 -1.52
CA ARG A 233 -12.22 -7.35 -2.87
C ARG A 233 -12.99 -8.67 -2.82
N ILE A 234 -12.70 -9.52 -1.84
CA ILE A 234 -13.43 -10.78 -1.64
C ILE A 234 -14.87 -10.49 -1.21
N PHE A 235 -15.09 -9.55 -0.28
CA PHE A 235 -16.43 -9.17 0.16
C PHE A 235 -17.25 -8.43 -0.91
N SER A 236 -16.65 -7.54 -1.69
CA SER A 236 -17.33 -6.88 -2.81
C SER A 236 -17.73 -7.88 -3.90
N GLY A 237 -16.88 -8.86 -4.21
CA GLY A 237 -17.24 -9.99 -5.07
C GLY A 237 -18.23 -10.98 -4.45
N GLY A 238 -18.47 -10.88 -3.13
CA GLY A 238 -19.51 -11.58 -2.40
C GLY A 238 -20.92 -11.11 -2.81
N ARG A 239 -21.08 -9.86 -3.26
CA ARG A 239 -22.35 -9.33 -3.77
C ARG A 239 -22.81 -10.03 -5.06
N ASP A 240 -21.87 -10.51 -5.87
CA ASP A 240 -22.17 -11.33 -7.05
C ASP A 240 -22.52 -12.78 -6.66
N THR A 241 -21.92 -13.29 -5.59
CA THR A 241 -22.20 -14.63 -5.04
C THR A 241 -23.55 -14.67 -4.32
N VAL A 242 -23.87 -13.62 -3.57
CA VAL A 242 -25.13 -13.35 -2.88
C VAL A 242 -25.91 -12.32 -3.70
N SER A 243 -26.34 -12.71 -4.90
CA SER A 243 -27.15 -11.81 -5.72
C SER A 243 -28.48 -11.50 -5.02
N LEU A 244 -29.10 -10.36 -5.35
CA LEU A 244 -30.43 -9.96 -4.85
C LEU A 244 -31.52 -11.05 -5.02
N ARG A 245 -31.30 -12.02 -5.93
CA ARG A 245 -32.23 -13.13 -6.22
C ARG A 245 -31.86 -14.47 -5.55
N ARG A 246 -30.66 -14.59 -4.98
CA ARG A 246 -30.25 -15.75 -4.13
C ARG A 246 -30.34 -15.38 -2.65
N ALA A 247 -31.48 -14.83 -2.24
CA ALA A 247 -31.70 -14.28 -0.90
C ALA A 247 -31.99 -15.33 0.20
N SER A 248 -31.93 -16.63 -0.12
CA SER A 248 -32.28 -17.73 0.80
C SER A 248 -31.12 -18.70 1.05
N LEU A 249 -29.88 -18.24 0.96
CA LEU A 249 -28.72 -19.04 1.39
C LEU A 249 -28.48 -18.84 2.88
N SER A 250 -28.19 -19.93 3.59
CA SER A 250 -27.74 -19.83 4.98
C SER A 250 -26.36 -19.15 5.04
N PRO A 251 -26.04 -18.47 6.16
CA PRO A 251 -24.71 -17.88 6.36
C PRO A 251 -23.57 -18.89 6.14
N ASP A 252 -23.75 -20.14 6.54
CA ASP A 252 -22.76 -21.22 6.31
C ASP A 252 -22.54 -21.53 4.84
N THR A 253 -23.62 -21.57 4.05
CA THR A 253 -23.52 -21.82 2.60
C THR A 253 -22.80 -20.67 1.90
N ILE A 254 -23.09 -19.43 2.30
CA ILE A 254 -22.39 -18.23 1.79
C ILE A 254 -20.90 -18.31 2.11
N ARG A 255 -20.54 -18.65 3.35
CA ARG A 255 -19.14 -18.83 3.78
C ARG A 255 -18.41 -19.86 2.92
N VAL A 256 -18.99 -21.05 2.75
CA VAL A 256 -18.37 -22.13 1.95
C VAL A 256 -18.20 -21.69 0.49
N LEU A 257 -19.21 -21.05 -0.10
CA LEU A 257 -19.12 -20.56 -1.49
C LEU A 257 -18.05 -19.49 -1.66
N MET A 258 -17.92 -18.56 -0.71
CA MET A 258 -16.89 -17.52 -0.75
C MET A 258 -15.49 -18.13 -0.64
N ILE A 259 -15.28 -19.09 0.25
CA ILE A 259 -14.00 -19.81 0.40
C ILE A 259 -13.68 -20.61 -0.87
N ALA A 260 -14.62 -21.42 -1.36
CA ALA A 260 -14.41 -22.25 -2.56
C ALA A 260 -14.07 -21.39 -3.79
N LYS A 261 -14.77 -20.27 -3.99
CA LYS A 261 -14.49 -19.32 -5.08
C LYS A 261 -13.10 -18.69 -4.96
N GLN A 262 -12.61 -18.46 -3.74
CA GLN A 262 -11.27 -17.91 -3.52
C GLN A 262 -10.18 -18.95 -3.74
N VAL A 263 -10.41 -20.21 -3.36
CA VAL A 263 -9.44 -21.32 -3.54
C VAL A 263 -9.31 -21.75 -5.00
N LEU A 264 -10.40 -21.69 -5.77
CA LEU A 264 -10.43 -22.09 -7.19
C LEU A 264 -9.91 -21.01 -8.17
N ARG A 265 -9.50 -19.83 -7.68
CA ARG A 265 -8.98 -18.70 -8.48
C ARG A 265 -7.45 -18.65 -8.48
#